data_AF-A0A4Q4D4U3-F1
#
_entry.id   AF-A0A4Q4D4U3-F1
#
_cell.length_a   1.000
_cell.length_b   1.000
_cell.length_c   1.000
_cell.angle_alpha   90.00
_cell.angle_beta   90.00
_cell.angle_gamma   90.00
#
_symmetry.space_group_name_H-M   'P 1'
#
loop_
_entity.id
_entity.type
_entity.pdbx_description
1 polymer ?
#
loop_
_entity_poly.entity_id
_entity_poly.type
_entity_poly.pdbx_seq_one_letter_code
_entity_poly.pdbx_strand_id
1 'polypeptide(L)'
;MTPRISALQARRIALGAQGFSRARPSATVSAAHLNAVVARLGFFQIDSVNVAVRAHYMPLFSRLGAYDPELLHRAAGRAPRRLFEYWAHEAALVDVRLWPAFRWRMAEASGLWGGPRRIAEEKPELVEQVLADVRAQGPVSARQIETDTERSRDHWGWNWSEAKQALEYLF
;
A
#
# COMPACT_ATOMS: atom_id res chain seq x y z
N MET A 1 34.33 18.80 -11.06
CA MET A 1 33.75 18.15 -12.26
C MET A 1 32.65 17.21 -11.82
N THR A 2 31.43 17.37 -12.35
CA THR A 2 30.32 16.44 -12.05
C THR A 2 30.51 15.16 -12.86
N PRO A 3 30.55 13.97 -12.22
CA PRO A 3 30.67 12.71 -12.95
C PRO A 3 29.49 12.53 -13.92
N ARG A 4 29.77 12.09 -15.15
CA ARG A 4 28.76 11.81 -16.19
C ARG A 4 28.61 10.31 -16.39
N ILE A 5 27.37 9.83 -16.45
CA ILE A 5 27.02 8.45 -16.77
C ILE A 5 26.24 8.39 -18.08
N SER A 6 26.45 7.34 -18.87
CA SER A 6 25.64 7.07 -20.07
C SER A 6 24.26 6.55 -19.71
N ALA A 7 23.30 6.65 -20.63
CA ALA A 7 21.97 6.07 -20.46
C ALA A 7 22.01 4.56 -20.15
N LEU A 8 22.96 3.82 -20.75
CA LEU A 8 23.15 2.40 -20.47
C LEU A 8 23.61 2.14 -19.04
N GLN A 9 24.55 2.96 -18.54
CA GLN A 9 24.99 2.88 -17.15
C GLN A 9 23.85 3.21 -16.19
N ALA A 10 23.10 4.29 -16.44
CA ALA A 10 21.93 4.66 -15.65
C ALA A 10 20.89 3.53 -15.58
N ARG A 11 20.57 2.89 -16.72
CA ARG A 11 19.65 1.74 -16.77
C ARG A 11 20.14 0.56 -15.93
N ARG A 12 21.43 0.21 -16.03
CA ARG A 12 22.02 -0.89 -15.23
C ARG A 12 21.98 -0.58 -13.75
N ILE A 13 22.28 0.66 -13.36
CA ILE A 13 22.18 1.13 -11.97
C ILE A 13 20.74 1.00 -11.47
N ALA A 14 19.76 1.51 -12.22
CA ALA A 14 18.35 1.45 -11.85
C ALA A 14 17.83 0.00 -11.69
N LEU A 15 18.17 -0.89 -12.63
CA LEU A 15 17.79 -2.31 -12.56
C LEU A 15 18.49 -3.03 -11.40
N GLY A 16 19.78 -2.77 -11.19
CA GLY A 16 20.56 -3.36 -10.10
C GLY A 16 20.06 -2.91 -8.72
N ALA A 17 19.76 -1.62 -8.55
CA ALA A 17 19.20 -1.06 -7.33
C ALA A 17 17.85 -1.70 -6.97
N GLN A 18 17.04 -2.04 -7.98
CA GLN A 18 15.77 -2.75 -7.81
C GLN A 18 15.91 -4.27 -7.65
N GLY A 19 17.12 -4.81 -7.71
CA GLY A 19 17.40 -6.24 -7.48
C GLY A 19 17.28 -7.14 -8.70
N PHE A 20 17.16 -6.58 -9.92
CA PHE A 20 17.07 -7.38 -11.15
C PHE A 20 18.40 -7.99 -11.61
N SER A 21 19.52 -7.58 -11.02
CA SER A 21 20.84 -8.18 -11.29
C SER A 21 21.12 -9.44 -10.47
N ARG A 22 20.21 -9.84 -9.58
CA ARG A 22 20.38 -11.02 -8.72
C ARG A 22 19.78 -12.25 -9.38
N ALA A 23 20.46 -13.38 -9.23
CA ALA A 23 19.89 -14.67 -9.59
C ALA A 23 18.63 -14.93 -8.75
N ARG A 24 17.64 -15.59 -9.36
CA ARG A 24 16.47 -16.08 -8.63
C ARG A 24 16.90 -17.19 -7.67
N PRO A 25 16.20 -17.37 -6.54
CA PRO A 25 16.42 -18.52 -5.67
C PRO A 25 16.27 -19.83 -6.47
N SER A 26 17.19 -20.78 -6.26
CA SER A 26 17.08 -22.14 -6.80
C SER A 26 16.14 -23.02 -5.97
N ALA A 27 15.96 -22.67 -4.70
CA ALA A 27 15.04 -23.31 -3.77
C ALA A 27 13.70 -22.58 -3.73
N THR A 28 12.71 -23.20 -3.07
CA THR A 28 11.40 -22.61 -2.83
C THR A 28 11.52 -21.23 -2.16
N VAL A 29 10.77 -20.26 -2.68
CA VAL A 29 10.73 -18.90 -2.14
C VAL A 29 10.22 -18.92 -0.70
N SER A 30 10.90 -18.19 0.20
CA SER A 30 10.65 -18.18 1.63
C SER A 30 10.40 -16.75 2.11
N ALA A 31 9.97 -16.60 3.37
CA ALA A 31 9.79 -15.29 3.99
C ALA A 31 11.09 -14.47 4.02
N ALA A 32 12.26 -15.12 4.12
CA ALA A 32 13.55 -14.43 4.08
C ALA A 32 13.81 -13.77 2.70
N HIS A 33 13.45 -14.46 1.61
CA HIS A 33 13.55 -13.92 0.26
C HIS A 33 12.60 -12.72 0.08
N LEU A 34 11.35 -12.82 0.54
CA LEU A 34 10.40 -11.71 0.55
C LEU A 34 10.94 -10.51 1.34
N ASN A 35 11.44 -10.74 2.55
CA ASN A 35 11.98 -9.70 3.42
C ASN A 35 13.15 -8.95 2.77
N ALA A 36 14.00 -9.64 2.02
CA ALA A 36 15.11 -9.04 1.29
C ALA A 36 14.64 -8.16 0.11
N VAL A 37 13.55 -8.54 -0.57
CA VAL A 37 12.94 -7.72 -1.62
C VAL A 37 12.26 -6.49 -1.01
N VAL A 38 11.43 -6.68 0.02
CA VAL A 38 10.78 -5.56 0.74
C VAL A 38 11.84 -4.59 1.25
N ALA A 39 12.92 -5.09 1.83
CA ALA A 39 13.97 -4.23 2.37
C ALA A 39 14.72 -3.42 1.32
N ARG A 40 14.68 -3.85 0.06
CA ARG A 40 15.32 -3.18 -1.07
C ARG A 40 14.39 -2.19 -1.76
N LEU A 41 13.13 -2.55 -1.96
CA LEU A 41 12.16 -1.70 -2.68
C LEU A 41 11.45 -0.71 -1.77
N GLY A 42 11.28 -1.04 -0.49
CA GLY A 42 10.59 -0.21 0.50
C GLY A 42 9.06 -0.20 0.37
N PHE A 43 8.49 -0.37 -0.83
CA PHE A 43 7.05 -0.45 -1.02
C PHE A 43 6.64 -1.19 -2.30
N PHE A 44 5.35 -1.57 -2.39
CA PHE A 44 4.69 -2.09 -3.58
C PHE A 44 3.37 -1.35 -3.80
N GLN A 45 3.09 -0.87 -5.01
CA GLN A 45 1.80 -0.25 -5.32
C GLN A 45 0.68 -1.29 -5.28
N ILE A 46 -0.42 -0.95 -4.63
CA ILE A 46 -1.67 -1.72 -4.60
C ILE A 46 -2.53 -1.27 -5.77
N ASP A 47 -3.16 -2.24 -6.43
CA ASP A 47 -4.10 -2.00 -7.52
C ASP A 47 -5.30 -2.92 -7.33
N SER A 48 -6.48 -2.41 -7.66
CA SER A 48 -7.76 -3.11 -7.61
C SER A 48 -8.07 -3.84 -8.93
N VAL A 49 -7.40 -3.48 -10.02
CA VAL A 49 -7.57 -4.13 -11.34
C VAL A 49 -6.98 -5.54 -11.29
N ASN A 50 -7.79 -6.51 -11.73
CA ASN A 50 -7.45 -7.93 -11.68
C ASN A 50 -7.78 -8.66 -12.99
N VAL A 51 -7.35 -8.11 -14.13
CA VAL A 51 -7.56 -8.74 -15.45
C VAL A 51 -6.76 -10.04 -15.60
N ALA A 52 -5.55 -10.09 -15.03
CA ALA A 52 -4.72 -11.29 -15.00
C ALA A 52 -4.29 -11.64 -13.57
N VAL A 53 -3.69 -10.66 -12.90
CA VAL A 53 -3.25 -10.75 -11.51
C VAL A 53 -3.19 -9.33 -10.94
N ARG A 54 -3.44 -9.16 -9.64
CA ARG A 54 -3.29 -7.85 -9.00
C ARG A 54 -1.84 -7.38 -9.07
N ALA A 55 -1.63 -6.10 -9.36
CA ALA A 55 -0.31 -5.53 -9.63
C ALA A 55 0.72 -5.77 -8.51
N HIS A 56 0.30 -5.71 -7.25
CA HIS A 56 1.19 -5.88 -6.08
C HIS A 56 1.84 -7.26 -5.97
N TYR A 57 1.36 -8.29 -6.68
CA TYR A 57 2.01 -9.59 -6.69
C TYR A 57 3.23 -9.64 -7.63
N MET A 58 3.26 -8.78 -8.65
CA MET A 58 4.27 -8.81 -9.71
C MET A 58 5.68 -8.39 -9.27
N PRO A 59 5.88 -7.40 -8.37
CA PRO A 59 7.22 -7.04 -7.92
C PRO A 59 8.00 -8.19 -7.29
N LEU A 60 7.34 -9.04 -6.49
CA LEU A 60 7.97 -10.23 -5.92
C LEU A 60 8.24 -11.28 -7.00
N PHE A 61 7.24 -11.57 -7.84
CA PHE A 61 7.38 -12.56 -8.91
C PHE A 61 8.53 -12.24 -9.86
N SER A 62 8.66 -10.97 -10.28
CA SER A 62 9.69 -10.58 -11.24
C SER A 62 11.11 -10.81 -10.71
N ARG A 63 11.30 -10.76 -9.38
CA ARG A 63 12.59 -10.88 -8.69
C ARG A 63 12.87 -12.28 -8.13
N LEU A 64 11.84 -13.00 -7.70
CA LEU A 64 11.96 -14.28 -7.01
C LEU A 64 11.48 -15.47 -7.85
N GLY A 65 10.72 -15.24 -8.93
CA GLY A 65 10.01 -16.28 -9.65
C GLY A 65 8.69 -16.65 -8.97
N ALA A 66 8.16 -17.84 -9.26
CA ALA A 66 6.94 -18.34 -8.64
C ALA A 66 7.11 -18.42 -7.11
N TYR A 67 6.12 -17.93 -6.37
CA TYR A 67 6.09 -17.94 -4.92
C TYR A 67 4.65 -18.11 -4.45
N ASP A 68 4.47 -18.56 -3.20
CA ASP A 68 3.17 -18.62 -2.54
C ASP A 68 2.68 -17.21 -2.15
N PRO A 69 1.57 -16.70 -2.72
CA PRO A 69 1.02 -15.37 -2.39
C PRO A 69 0.71 -15.18 -0.90
N GLU A 70 0.49 -16.26 -0.15
CA GLU A 70 0.30 -16.18 1.30
C GLU A 70 1.52 -15.60 2.03
N LEU A 71 2.72 -15.66 1.44
CA LEU A 71 3.88 -14.94 1.98
C LEU A 71 3.63 -13.43 2.03
N LEU A 72 3.04 -12.86 0.99
CA LEU A 72 2.71 -11.43 0.94
C LEU A 72 1.50 -11.12 1.83
N HIS A 73 0.47 -11.96 1.82
CA HIS A 73 -0.71 -11.77 2.67
C HIS A 73 -0.36 -11.82 4.16
N ARG A 74 0.49 -12.77 4.60
CA ARG A 74 0.95 -12.81 5.99
C ARG A 74 1.78 -11.57 6.33
N ALA A 75 2.69 -11.17 5.44
CA ALA A 75 3.54 -9.99 5.63
C ALA A 75 2.75 -8.69 5.81
N ALA A 76 1.60 -8.53 5.14
CA ALA A 76 0.75 -7.34 5.26
C ALA A 76 -0.36 -7.47 6.33
N GLY A 77 -0.98 -8.64 6.44
CA GLY A 77 -2.21 -8.81 7.22
C GLY A 77 -2.03 -9.31 8.65
N ARG A 78 -0.98 -10.09 8.94
CA ARG A 78 -0.87 -10.82 10.23
C ARG A 78 0.36 -10.38 11.02
N ALA A 79 0.22 -10.29 12.35
CA ALA A 79 1.34 -10.00 13.23
C ALA A 79 2.30 -11.22 13.31
N PRO A 80 3.63 -11.01 13.37
CA PRO A 80 4.33 -9.74 13.20
C PRO A 80 4.32 -9.26 11.74
N ARG A 81 3.81 -8.04 11.50
CA ARG A 81 3.69 -7.48 10.15
C ARG A 81 5.05 -7.00 9.63
N ARG A 82 5.29 -7.22 8.35
CA ARG A 82 6.43 -6.69 7.60
C ARG A 82 6.06 -5.49 6.74
N LEU A 83 4.79 -5.42 6.33
CA LEU A 83 4.21 -4.39 5.50
C LEU A 83 2.97 -3.79 6.18
N PHE A 84 2.66 -2.53 5.88
CA PHE A 84 1.39 -1.88 6.21
C PHE A 84 0.83 -1.19 4.98
N GLU A 85 -0.48 -0.99 4.92
CA GLU A 85 -1.14 -0.25 3.84
C GLU A 85 -1.10 1.24 4.15
N TYR A 86 -0.74 2.08 3.18
CA TYR A 86 -0.74 3.54 3.31
C TYR A 86 -0.68 4.26 1.96
N TRP A 87 -1.15 5.51 1.94
CA TRP A 87 -0.99 6.45 0.83
C TRP A 87 0.41 7.08 0.81
N ALA A 88 1.36 6.31 0.26
CA ALA A 88 2.71 6.80 0.02
C ALA A 88 2.72 7.80 -1.15
N HIS A 89 3.20 7.41 -2.33
CA HIS A 89 2.93 8.14 -3.58
C HIS A 89 1.53 7.81 -4.12
N GLU A 90 1.09 6.57 -3.88
CA GLU A 90 -0.16 5.92 -4.29
C GLU A 90 -0.54 4.94 -3.17
N ALA A 91 -1.70 4.27 -3.28
CA ALA A 91 -2.03 3.15 -2.41
C ALA A 91 -0.91 2.11 -2.48
N ALA A 92 -0.29 1.79 -1.34
CA ALA A 92 0.89 0.94 -1.31
C ALA A 92 0.95 0.03 -0.08
N LEU A 93 1.55 -1.13 -0.27
CA LEU A 93 2.13 -1.93 0.81
C LEU A 93 3.52 -1.39 1.12
N VAL A 94 3.70 -0.79 2.28
CA VAL A 94 4.93 -0.10 2.69
C VAL A 94 5.65 -0.90 3.76
N ASP A 95 6.98 -0.97 3.67
CA ASP A 95 7.84 -1.54 4.69
C ASP A 95 7.62 -0.84 6.05
N VAL A 96 7.26 -1.60 7.09
CA VAL A 96 7.02 -1.06 8.45
C VAL A 96 8.18 -0.25 9.02
N ARG A 97 9.42 -0.47 8.56
CA ARG A 97 10.60 0.29 8.98
C ARG A 97 10.62 1.71 8.41
N LEU A 98 9.84 1.97 7.37
CA LEU A 98 9.64 3.30 6.81
C LEU A 98 8.51 4.07 7.51
N TRP A 99 7.76 3.44 8.42
CA TRP A 99 6.71 4.11 9.19
C TRP A 99 7.17 5.45 9.81
N PRO A 100 8.34 5.55 10.47
CA PRO A 100 8.80 6.82 11.03
C PRO A 100 8.96 7.94 9.98
N ALA A 101 9.33 7.60 8.75
CA ALA A 101 9.49 8.56 7.65
C ALA A 101 8.15 9.07 7.11
N PHE A 102 7.05 8.34 7.34
CA PHE A 102 5.70 8.73 6.91
C PHE A 102 4.87 9.41 8.00
N ARG A 103 5.32 9.40 9.27
CA ARG A 103 4.56 9.95 10.40
C ARG A 103 4.10 11.39 10.21
N TRP A 104 4.94 12.25 9.66
CA TRP A 104 4.58 13.66 9.42
C TRP A 104 3.46 13.77 8.37
N ARG A 105 3.56 12.99 7.28
CA ARG A 105 2.56 12.95 6.19
C ARG A 105 1.22 12.39 6.69
N MET A 106 1.26 11.41 7.60
CA MET A 106 0.07 10.86 8.26
C MET A 106 -0.58 11.92 9.16
N ALA A 107 0.21 12.62 9.98
CA ALA A 107 -0.30 13.63 10.90
C ALA A 107 -0.92 14.84 10.16
N GLU A 108 -0.33 15.24 9.04
CA GLU A 108 -0.80 16.37 8.22
C GLU A 108 -1.85 15.98 7.17
N ALA A 109 -2.11 14.68 7.01
CA ALA A 109 -2.88 14.13 5.91
C ALA A 109 -2.43 14.66 4.52
N SER A 110 -1.15 15.02 4.37
CA SER A 110 -0.62 15.76 3.21
C SER A 110 -0.46 14.87 1.96
N GLY A 111 -0.67 13.56 2.10
CA GLY A 111 -0.69 12.61 0.99
C GLY A 111 -2.06 12.28 0.41
N LEU A 112 -3.13 12.79 1.01
CA LEU A 112 -4.48 12.47 0.59
C LEU A 112 -4.94 13.38 -0.55
N TRP A 113 -5.71 12.82 -1.47
CA TRP A 113 -6.41 13.57 -2.50
C TRP A 113 -7.72 14.16 -1.96
N GLY A 114 -8.40 14.96 -2.78
CA GLY A 114 -9.46 15.85 -2.32
C GLY A 114 -10.66 15.20 -1.63
N GLY A 115 -10.97 13.92 -1.88
CA GLY A 115 -12.13 13.25 -1.27
C GLY A 115 -11.98 13.08 0.25
N PRO A 116 -11.04 12.23 0.71
CA PRO A 116 -10.76 12.05 2.14
C PRO A 116 -10.49 13.36 2.89
N ARG A 117 -9.75 14.29 2.27
CA ARG A 117 -9.49 15.61 2.85
C ARG A 117 -10.77 16.42 3.06
N ARG A 118 -11.65 16.47 2.04
CA ARG A 118 -12.92 17.19 2.12
C ARG A 118 -13.83 16.62 3.21
N ILE A 119 -13.90 15.30 3.36
CA ILE A 119 -14.72 14.67 4.41
C ILE A 119 -14.26 15.09 5.81
N ALA A 120 -12.94 15.21 6.05
CA ALA A 120 -12.44 15.68 7.33
C ALA A 120 -12.73 17.16 7.61
N GLU A 121 -12.80 17.99 6.57
CA GLU A 121 -13.11 19.42 6.67
C GLU A 121 -14.62 19.68 6.83
N GLU A 122 -15.46 18.96 6.07
CA GLU A 122 -16.91 19.18 6.01
C GLU A 122 -17.70 18.35 7.04
N LYS A 123 -17.15 17.21 7.50
CA LYS A 123 -17.84 16.25 8.39
C LYS A 123 -16.90 15.69 9.47
N PRO A 124 -16.28 16.54 10.32
CA PRO A 124 -15.36 16.09 11.36
C PRO A 124 -16.02 15.11 12.35
N GLU A 125 -17.32 15.26 12.64
CA GLU A 125 -18.06 14.37 13.55
C GLU A 125 -18.17 12.94 12.99
N LEU A 126 -18.28 12.80 11.67
CA LEU A 126 -18.28 11.49 11.01
C LEU A 126 -16.91 10.82 11.14
N VAL A 127 -15.83 11.59 10.99
CA VAL A 127 -14.46 11.08 11.17
C VAL A 127 -14.25 10.58 12.60
N GLU A 128 -14.71 11.34 13.60
CA GLU A 128 -14.65 10.94 15.00
C GLU A 128 -15.47 9.68 15.28
N GLN A 129 -16.69 9.59 14.74
CA GLN A 129 -17.56 8.41 14.82
C GLN A 129 -16.86 7.17 14.24
N VAL A 130 -16.33 7.27 13.02
CA VAL A 130 -15.60 6.19 12.34
C VAL A 130 -14.39 5.74 13.16
N LEU A 131 -13.64 6.68 13.74
CA LEU A 131 -12.50 6.37 14.60
C LEU A 131 -12.94 5.65 15.88
N ALA A 132 -14.07 6.05 16.48
CA ALA A 132 -14.64 5.39 17.64
C ALA A 132 -15.07 3.95 17.31
N ASP A 133 -15.72 3.73 16.17
CA ASP A 133 -16.15 2.40 15.72
C ASP A 133 -14.95 1.46 15.53
N VAL A 134 -13.87 1.93 14.89
CA VAL A 134 -12.63 1.15 14.71
C VAL A 134 -11.96 0.85 16.05
N ARG A 135 -11.97 1.78 17.01
CA ARG A 135 -11.42 1.54 18.35
C ARG A 135 -12.23 0.51 19.13
N ALA A 136 -13.55 0.52 19.01
CA ALA A 136 -14.44 -0.38 19.73
C ALA A 136 -14.45 -1.81 19.15
N GLN A 137 -14.42 -1.92 17.82
CA GLN A 137 -14.63 -3.18 17.11
C GLN A 137 -13.33 -3.79 16.56
N GLY A 138 -12.23 -3.03 16.57
CA GLY A 138 -11.00 -3.40 15.89
C GLY A 138 -11.07 -3.14 14.37
N PRO A 139 -10.31 -3.89 13.56
CA PRO A 139 -10.31 -3.71 12.11
C PRO A 139 -11.71 -3.93 11.51
N VAL A 140 -12.27 -2.89 10.91
CA VAL A 140 -13.58 -2.91 10.24
C VAL A 140 -13.47 -2.39 8.81
N SER A 141 -14.32 -2.90 7.93
CA SER A 141 -14.47 -2.40 6.57
C SER A 141 -15.49 -1.25 6.53
N ALA A 142 -15.39 -0.38 5.51
CA ALA A 142 -16.38 0.68 5.29
C ALA A 142 -17.82 0.16 5.24
N ARG A 143 -18.02 -1.06 4.70
CA ARG A 143 -19.33 -1.70 4.63
C ARG A 143 -19.87 -2.15 5.99
N GLN A 144 -19.01 -2.41 6.97
CA GLN A 144 -19.43 -2.74 8.33
C GLN A 144 -19.81 -1.50 9.13
N ILE A 145 -19.30 -0.32 8.75
CA ILE A 145 -19.66 0.97 9.36
C ILE A 145 -20.96 1.50 8.73
N GLU A 146 -21.06 1.43 7.40
CA GLU A 146 -22.24 1.85 6.64
C GLU A 146 -23.34 0.80 6.73
N THR A 147 -24.14 0.87 7.79
CA THR A 147 -25.42 0.17 7.82
C THR A 147 -26.40 0.97 6.97
N ASP A 148 -26.83 0.42 5.82
CA ASP A 148 -27.96 0.91 5.02
C ASP A 148 -27.82 2.26 4.27
N THR A 149 -26.67 2.53 3.63
CA THR A 149 -26.51 3.69 2.73
C THR A 149 -26.50 3.28 1.25
N GLU A 150 -27.41 3.83 0.44
CA GLU A 150 -27.39 3.65 -1.01
C GLU A 150 -26.13 4.27 -1.63
N ARG A 151 -25.40 3.50 -2.44
CA ARG A 151 -24.20 3.96 -3.13
C ARG A 151 -24.57 4.50 -4.50
N SER A 152 -24.11 5.71 -4.84
CA SER A 152 -24.13 6.18 -6.22
C SER A 152 -23.32 5.24 -7.12
N ARG A 153 -23.80 5.00 -8.35
CA ARG A 153 -23.13 4.18 -9.38
C ARG A 153 -22.69 5.00 -10.59
N ASP A 154 -22.70 6.33 -10.46
CA ASP A 154 -22.52 7.28 -11.57
C ASP A 154 -21.08 7.31 -12.14
N HIS A 155 -20.08 6.84 -11.37
CA HIS A 155 -18.69 6.78 -11.81
C HIS A 155 -18.10 5.40 -11.62
N TRP A 156 -17.32 4.96 -12.62
CA TRP A 156 -16.61 3.70 -12.55
C TRP A 156 -15.47 3.81 -11.52
N GLY A 157 -15.52 3.00 -10.46
CA GLY A 157 -14.42 2.75 -9.53
C GLY A 157 -14.21 3.72 -8.36
N TRP A 158 -14.74 4.94 -8.41
CA TRP A 158 -14.41 6.00 -7.44
C TRP A 158 -15.60 6.59 -6.67
N ASN A 159 -16.73 5.89 -6.66
CA ASN A 159 -17.88 6.25 -5.82
C ASN A 159 -17.69 5.73 -4.39
N TRP A 160 -16.71 6.33 -3.72
CA TRP A 160 -16.44 6.00 -2.34
C TRP A 160 -17.45 6.66 -1.44
N SER A 161 -18.05 5.83 -0.61
CA SER A 161 -18.95 6.24 0.44
C SER A 161 -18.22 7.08 1.50
N GLU A 162 -18.98 7.84 2.29
CA GLU A 162 -18.40 8.78 3.24
C GLU A 162 -17.60 8.07 4.34
N ALA A 163 -18.05 6.91 4.81
CA ALA A 163 -17.26 6.15 5.78
C ALA A 163 -15.98 5.57 5.14
N LYS A 164 -16.01 5.21 3.85
CA LYS A 164 -14.77 4.83 3.13
C LYS A 164 -13.79 5.99 3.05
N GLN A 165 -14.26 7.19 2.73
CA GLN A 165 -13.43 8.39 2.67
C GLN A 165 -12.89 8.78 4.05
N ALA A 166 -13.70 8.67 5.11
CA ALA A 166 -13.26 8.88 6.49
C ALA A 166 -12.21 7.86 6.93
N LEU A 167 -12.38 6.57 6.57
CA LEU A 167 -11.37 5.54 6.83
C LEU A 167 -10.03 5.85 6.16
N GLU A 168 -10.07 6.35 4.92
CA GLU A 168 -8.86 6.71 4.14
C GLU A 168 -8.23 8.02 4.62
N TYR A 169 -8.99 8.84 5.35
CA TYR A 169 -8.44 9.98 6.07
C TYR A 169 -7.71 9.56 7.35
N LEU A 170 -8.26 8.58 8.08
CA LEU A 170 -7.75 8.12 9.37
C LEU A 170 -6.54 7.17 9.27
N PHE A 171 -6.46 6.35 8.22
CA PHE A 171 -5.49 5.26 8.06
C PHE A 171 -4.90 5.24 6.65
#